data_AF-A0A528HZ74-F1
#
_entry.id   AF-A0A528HZ74-F1
#
_cell.length_a   1.000
_cell.length_b   1.000
_cell.length_c   1.000
_cell.angle_alpha   90.00
_cell.angle_beta   90.00
_cell.angle_gamma   90.00
#
_symmetry.space_group_name_H-M   'P 1'
#
loop_
_entity.id
_entity.type
_entity.pdbx_description
1 polymer ?
#
loop_
_entity_poly.entity_id
_entity_poly.type
_entity_poly.pdbx_seq_one_letter_code
_entity_poly.pdbx_strand_id
1 'polypeptide(L)'
;ACGARFKVIRSCGYGAIVRADSLSGQHKTQDLKRLADADLALLTIDSLPEGSKAVLRRHERQVRDKYRLRNFLDVKNEQGLTSAAAYALASQSNLIPILRGVAADKLDALSRRAGFASKQPVPPLRFLMAATSPVGKP
;
A
#
# COMPACT_ATOMS: atom_id res chain seq x y z
N ALA A 1 29.50 -4.17 -0.03
CA ALA A 1 28.15 -3.75 0.41
C ALA A 1 28.22 -3.25 1.84
N CYS A 2 27.76 -2.02 2.11
CA CYS A 2 27.80 -1.35 3.42
C CYS A 2 26.83 -2.01 4.42
N GLY A 3 27.15 -3.23 4.86
CA GLY A 3 26.25 -4.14 5.55
C GLY A 3 25.79 -3.65 6.92
N ALA A 4 24.62 -3.03 6.98
CA ALA A 4 23.89 -2.85 8.23
C ALA A 4 23.23 -4.18 8.65
N ARG A 5 23.46 -4.59 9.91
CA ARG A 5 22.81 -5.76 10.52
C ARG A 5 21.63 -5.27 11.35
N PHE A 6 20.43 -5.70 11.00
CA PHE A 6 19.21 -5.33 11.71
C PHE A 6 18.77 -6.45 12.64
N LYS A 7 18.35 -6.10 13.86
CA LYS A 7 17.68 -7.00 14.80
C LYS A 7 16.20 -6.65 14.81
N VAL A 8 15.35 -7.60 14.43
CA VAL A 8 13.90 -7.44 14.54
C VAL A 8 13.48 -7.79 15.97
N ILE A 9 12.86 -6.84 16.66
CA ILE A 9 12.27 -7.06 17.99
C ILE A 9 10.74 -7.11 17.88
N ARG A 10 10.10 -8.00 18.65
CA ARG A 10 8.64 -8.15 18.67
C ARG A 10 7.95 -7.24 19.69
N SER A 11 8.70 -6.66 20.61
CA SER A 11 8.19 -5.71 21.58
C SER A 11 7.82 -4.40 20.88
N CYS A 12 6.54 -4.03 20.93
CA CYS A 12 6.08 -2.71 20.49
C CYS A 12 6.56 -1.65 21.50
N GLY A 13 7.74 -1.07 21.27
CA GLY A 13 8.30 -0.02 22.12
C GLY A 13 7.75 1.39 21.82
N TYR A 14 6.90 1.52 20.80
CA TYR A 14 6.30 2.79 20.39
C TYR A 14 4.86 2.57 19.93
N GLY A 15 3.97 3.50 20.27
CA GLY A 15 2.62 3.59 19.73
C GLY A 15 2.57 4.63 18.62
N ALA A 16 2.12 4.26 17.43
CA ALA A 16 1.92 5.20 16.32
C ALA A 16 0.49 5.76 16.38
N ILE A 17 0.35 7.07 16.53
CA ILE A 17 -0.95 7.75 16.40
C ILE A 17 -1.16 8.08 14.93
N VAL A 18 -2.19 7.50 14.32
CA VAL A 18 -2.57 7.79 12.94
C VAL A 18 -3.41 9.06 12.92
N ARG A 19 -2.97 10.05 12.15
CA ARG A 19 -3.75 11.26 11.84
C ARG A 19 -3.92 11.36 10.33
N ALA A 20 -5.07 11.89 9.90
CA ALA A 20 -5.40 12.02 8.48
C ALA A 20 -4.40 12.94 7.73
N ASP A 21 -3.82 13.88 8.44
CA ASP A 21 -2.82 14.84 7.97
C ASP A 21 -1.37 14.43 8.28
N SER A 22 -1.15 13.18 8.73
CA SER A 22 0.20 12.69 8.96
C SER A 22 1.03 12.72 7.69
N LEU A 23 2.35 12.96 7.84
CA LEU A 23 3.28 12.97 6.71
C LEU A 23 3.27 11.63 5.95
N SER A 24 3.09 10.51 6.66
CA SER A 24 2.89 9.19 6.04
C SER A 24 1.51 9.03 5.37
N GLY A 25 0.48 9.74 5.83
CA GLY A 25 -0.86 9.77 5.22
C GLY A 25 -0.97 10.68 3.99
N GLN A 26 -0.15 11.73 3.90
CA GLN A 26 -0.12 12.71 2.81
C GLN A 26 0.96 12.45 1.75
N HIS A 27 1.48 11.23 1.66
CA HIS A 27 2.51 10.90 0.68
C HIS A 27 2.01 11.12 -0.76
N LYS A 28 2.85 11.75 -1.59
CA LYS A 28 2.51 12.08 -2.97
C LYS A 28 2.54 10.81 -3.81
N THR A 29 1.75 10.76 -4.88
CA THR A 29 1.82 9.68 -5.88
C THR A 29 3.22 9.52 -6.44
N GLN A 30 3.94 10.63 -6.61
CA GLN A 30 5.34 10.65 -7.04
C GLN A 30 6.29 9.92 -6.07
N ASP A 31 5.95 9.83 -4.78
CA ASP A 31 6.77 9.13 -3.81
C ASP A 31 6.72 7.61 -4.03
N LEU A 32 5.58 7.07 -4.49
CA LEU A 32 5.48 5.67 -4.91
C LEU A 32 6.37 5.38 -6.13
N LYS A 33 6.40 6.30 -7.10
CA LYS A 33 7.31 6.18 -8.26
C LYS A 33 8.76 6.15 -7.80
N ARG A 34 9.18 7.10 -6.96
CA ARG A 34 10.54 7.18 -6.43
C ARG A 34 10.93 5.92 -5.63
N LEU A 35 10.01 5.37 -4.85
CA LEU A 35 10.26 4.17 -4.07
C LEU A 35 10.51 2.96 -4.98
N ALA A 36 9.70 2.77 -6.02
CA ALA A 36 9.94 1.71 -7.01
C ALA A 36 11.23 1.93 -7.81
N ASP A 37 11.57 3.18 -8.15
CA ASP A 37 12.84 3.51 -8.82
C ASP A 37 14.05 3.19 -7.92
N ALA A 38 13.93 3.43 -6.61
CA ALA A 38 14.95 3.07 -5.63
C ALA A 38 15.16 1.55 -5.53
N ASP A 39 14.08 0.75 -5.56
CA ASP A 39 14.20 -0.71 -5.59
C ASP A 39 15.00 -1.19 -6.81
N LEU A 40 14.78 -0.56 -7.97
CA LEU A 40 15.50 -0.88 -9.20
C LEU A 40 16.97 -0.46 -9.12
N ALA A 41 17.24 0.71 -8.52
CA ALA A 41 18.61 1.16 -8.27
C ALA A 41 19.37 0.19 -7.35
N LEU A 42 18.71 -0.42 -6.36
CA LEU A 42 19.34 -1.43 -5.49
C LEU A 42 19.76 -2.71 -6.25
N LEU A 43 19.16 -2.99 -7.41
CA LEU A 43 19.52 -4.16 -8.22
C LEU A 43 20.89 -4.03 -8.90
N THR A 44 21.45 -2.82 -8.98
CA THR A 44 22.79 -2.59 -9.55
C THR A 44 23.92 -2.99 -8.61
N ILE A 45 23.60 -3.44 -7.39
CA ILE A 45 24.59 -3.91 -6.42
C ILE A 45 25.01 -5.33 -6.80
N ASP A 46 26.23 -5.48 -7.34
CA ASP A 46 26.74 -6.78 -7.81
C ASP A 46 26.82 -7.84 -6.72
N SER A 47 27.20 -7.43 -5.50
CA SER A 47 27.34 -8.33 -4.35
C SER A 47 26.01 -8.77 -3.73
N LEU A 48 24.86 -8.39 -4.32
CA LEU A 48 23.56 -8.70 -3.76
C LEU A 48 23.16 -10.15 -4.09
N PRO A 49 22.78 -10.98 -3.10
CA PRO A 49 22.34 -12.35 -3.35
C PRO A 49 21.12 -12.40 -4.29
N GLU A 50 21.03 -13.42 -5.15
CA GLU A 50 19.93 -13.54 -6.12
C GLU A 50 18.55 -13.63 -5.44
N GLY A 51 18.46 -14.26 -4.27
CA GLY A 51 17.23 -14.28 -3.47
C GLY A 51 16.78 -12.86 -3.05
N SER A 52 17.73 -12.01 -2.66
CA SER A 52 17.46 -10.60 -2.33
C SER A 52 17.05 -9.80 -3.56
N LYS A 53 17.70 -10.03 -4.72
CA LYS A 53 17.29 -9.42 -6.00
C LYS A 53 15.87 -9.83 -6.38
N ALA A 54 15.48 -11.10 -6.18
CA ALA A 54 14.13 -11.57 -6.46
C ALA A 54 13.07 -10.86 -5.59
N VAL A 55 13.36 -10.66 -4.29
CA VAL A 55 12.49 -9.91 -3.37
C VAL A 55 12.37 -8.45 -3.80
N LEU A 56 13.48 -7.78 -4.14
CA LEU A 56 13.47 -6.40 -4.64
C LEU A 56 12.64 -6.26 -5.91
N ARG A 57 12.81 -7.16 -6.89
CA ARG A 57 12.00 -7.16 -8.12
C ARG A 57 10.51 -7.35 -7.83
N ARG A 58 10.15 -8.18 -6.84
CA ARG A 58 8.74 -8.35 -6.43
C ARG A 58 8.20 -7.08 -5.77
N HIS A 59 8.98 -6.47 -4.89
CA HIS A 59 8.60 -5.24 -4.20
C HIS A 59 8.44 -4.08 -5.19
N GLU A 60 9.39 -3.89 -6.12
CA GLU A 60 9.33 -2.89 -7.18
C GLU A 60 8.02 -2.98 -7.94
N ARG A 61 7.66 -4.18 -8.44
CA ARG A 61 6.41 -4.38 -9.18
C ARG A 61 5.19 -4.01 -8.35
N GLN A 62 5.15 -4.43 -7.08
CA GLN A 62 4.03 -4.13 -6.19
C GLN A 62 3.90 -2.61 -5.94
N VAL A 63 5.01 -1.91 -5.71
CA VAL A 63 5.01 -0.46 -5.49
C VAL A 63 4.64 0.28 -6.78
N ARG A 64 5.15 -0.20 -7.92
CA ARG A 64 4.84 0.36 -9.25
C ARG A 64 3.36 0.22 -9.60
N ASP A 65 2.76 -0.92 -9.29
CA ASP A 65 1.33 -1.15 -9.52
C ASP A 65 0.46 -0.21 -8.67
N LYS A 66 0.84 0.02 -7.40
CA LYS A 66 0.20 1.03 -6.56
C LYS A 66 0.33 2.43 -7.13
N TYR A 67 1.52 2.80 -7.61
CA TYR A 67 1.75 4.07 -8.30
C TYR A 67 0.81 4.24 -9.51
N ARG A 68 0.76 3.25 -10.40
CA ARG A 68 -0.08 3.29 -11.61
C ARG A 68 -1.55 3.52 -11.27
N LEU A 69 -2.07 2.78 -10.29
CA LEU A 69 -3.45 2.92 -9.84
C LEU A 69 -3.72 4.32 -9.26
N ARG A 70 -2.85 4.79 -8.36
CA ARG A 70 -3.00 6.12 -7.73
C ARG A 70 -2.90 7.23 -8.76
N ASN A 71 -1.94 7.16 -9.68
CA ASN A 71 -1.76 8.15 -10.74
C ASN A 71 -2.97 8.21 -11.69
N PHE A 72 -3.56 7.06 -12.01
CA PHE A 72 -4.81 7.02 -12.76
C PHE A 72 -5.95 7.73 -12.02
N LEU A 73 -6.08 7.52 -10.70
CA LEU A 73 -7.10 8.17 -9.89
C LEU A 73 -6.88 9.68 -9.80
N ASP A 74 -5.63 10.13 -9.69
CA ASP A 74 -5.27 11.55 -9.67
C ASP A 74 -5.65 12.20 -11.01
N VAL A 75 -5.26 11.60 -12.15
CA VAL A 75 -5.64 12.08 -13.49
C VAL A 75 -7.16 12.14 -13.64
N LYS A 76 -7.88 11.12 -13.17
CA LYS A 76 -9.36 11.09 -13.19
C LYS A 76 -9.96 12.24 -12.39
N ASN A 77 -9.36 12.59 -11.25
CA ASN A 77 -9.84 13.64 -10.36
C ASN A 77 -9.54 15.04 -10.92
N GLU A 78 -8.38 15.23 -11.54
CA GLU A 78 -7.93 16.52 -12.08
C GLU A 78 -8.54 16.84 -13.45
N GLN A 79 -8.72 15.83 -14.32
CA GLN A 79 -9.03 16.02 -15.74
C GLN A 79 -10.32 15.34 -16.19
N GLY A 80 -11.04 14.69 -15.27
CA GLY A 80 -12.32 14.02 -15.55
C GLY A 80 -12.17 12.59 -16.10
N LEU A 81 -13.30 11.94 -16.39
CA LEU A 81 -13.35 10.50 -16.69
C LEU A 81 -12.75 10.13 -18.06
N THR A 82 -12.77 11.06 -19.02
CA THR A 82 -12.37 10.86 -20.41
C THR A 82 -10.85 10.76 -20.58
N SER A 83 -10.08 11.59 -19.88
CA SER A 83 -8.61 11.55 -19.84
C SER A 83 -8.09 10.29 -19.11
N ALA A 84 -8.77 9.87 -18.05
CA ALA A 84 -8.47 8.63 -17.33
C ALA A 84 -8.65 7.39 -18.24
N ALA A 85 -9.74 7.35 -19.01
CA ALA A 85 -9.98 6.28 -19.98
C ALA A 85 -8.89 6.23 -21.07
N ALA A 86 -8.45 7.39 -21.59
CA ALA A 86 -7.35 7.47 -22.56
C ALA A 86 -6.01 6.99 -21.95
N TYR A 87 -5.71 7.34 -20.70
CA TYR A 87 -4.52 6.85 -19.99
C TYR A 87 -4.54 5.34 -19.74
N ALA A 88 -5.71 4.78 -19.40
CA ALA A 88 -5.89 3.34 -19.24
C ALA A 88 -5.70 2.59 -20.57
N LEU A 89 -6.19 3.16 -21.68
CA LEU A 89 -6.10 2.56 -23.02
C LEU A 89 -4.69 2.69 -23.65
N ALA A 90 -3.90 3.70 -23.27
CA ALA A 90 -2.56 3.91 -23.81
C ALA A 90 -1.51 2.89 -23.31
N SER A 91 -1.84 2.03 -22.36
CA SER A 91 -0.91 1.02 -21.83
C SER A 91 -1.59 -0.33 -21.65
N GLN A 92 -1.41 -1.20 -22.64
CA GLN A 92 -1.89 -2.59 -22.66
C GLN A 92 -1.42 -3.42 -21.44
N SER A 93 -0.30 -3.04 -20.82
CA SER A 93 0.25 -3.68 -19.61
C SER A 93 -0.31 -3.14 -18.28
N ASN A 94 -1.13 -2.09 -18.28
CA ASN A 94 -1.74 -1.49 -17.08
C ASN A 94 -3.22 -1.90 -16.88
N LEU A 95 -3.84 -2.53 -17.88
CA LEU A 95 -5.28 -2.80 -17.90
C LEU A 95 -5.73 -3.87 -16.89
N ILE A 96 -4.96 -4.94 -16.73
CA ILE A 96 -5.39 -6.11 -15.94
C ILE A 96 -5.45 -5.83 -14.41
N PRO A 97 -4.47 -5.14 -13.80
CA PRO A 97 -4.55 -4.84 -12.36
C PRO A 97 -5.66 -3.84 -12.02
N ILE A 98 -5.85 -2.82 -12.87
CA ILE A 98 -6.84 -1.76 -12.67
C ILE A 98 -8.26 -2.32 -12.79
N LEU A 99 -8.53 -3.16 -13.79
CA LEU A 99 -9.83 -3.80 -13.96
C LEU A 99 -10.17 -4.75 -12.80
N ARG A 100 -9.19 -5.54 -12.30
CA ARG A 100 -9.42 -6.43 -11.15
C ARG A 100 -9.70 -5.67 -9.85
N GLY A 101 -8.97 -4.59 -9.58
CA GLY A 101 -9.20 -3.78 -8.38
C GLY A 101 -10.58 -3.13 -8.38
N VAL A 102 -10.98 -2.52 -9.50
CA VAL A 102 -12.29 -1.85 -9.62
C VAL A 102 -13.44 -2.87 -9.62
N ALA A 103 -13.27 -4.04 -10.24
CA ALA A 103 -14.28 -5.09 -10.22
C ALA A 103 -14.49 -5.65 -8.81
N ALA A 104 -13.41 -5.90 -8.06
CA ALA A 104 -13.50 -6.36 -6.67
C ALA A 104 -14.20 -5.34 -5.77
N ASP A 105 -13.85 -4.05 -5.86
CA ASP A 105 -14.50 -2.99 -5.08
C ASP A 105 -15.97 -2.80 -5.45
N LYS A 106 -16.31 -2.88 -6.75
CA LYS A 106 -17.71 -2.79 -7.18
C LYS A 106 -18.52 -4.01 -6.76
N LEU A 107 -17.96 -5.22 -6.82
CA LEU A 107 -18.61 -6.44 -6.33
C LEU A 107 -18.82 -6.38 -4.81
N ASP A 108 -17.85 -5.87 -4.06
CA ASP A 108 -17.96 -5.73 -2.61
C ASP A 108 -18.93 -4.61 -2.20
N ALA A 109 -19.04 -3.54 -2.98
CA ALA A 109 -20.05 -2.51 -2.78
C ALA A 109 -21.47 -3.01 -3.15
N LEU A 110 -21.59 -3.80 -4.22
CA LEU A 110 -22.85 -4.41 -4.64
C LEU A 110 -23.32 -5.49 -3.66
N SER A 111 -22.42 -6.32 -3.13
CA SER A 111 -22.75 -7.33 -2.11
C SER A 111 -23.24 -6.70 -0.82
N ARG A 112 -22.64 -5.56 -0.41
CA ARG A 112 -23.10 -4.74 0.73
C ARG A 112 -24.45 -4.08 0.47
N ARG A 113 -24.70 -3.60 -0.75
CA ARG A 113 -25.96 -2.92 -1.12
C ARG A 113 -27.12 -3.88 -1.36
N ALA A 114 -26.85 -5.09 -1.84
CA ALA A 114 -27.83 -6.15 -2.06
C ALA A 114 -28.21 -6.90 -0.77
N GLY A 115 -27.72 -6.47 0.40
CA GLY A 115 -28.07 -7.06 1.69
C GLY A 115 -27.48 -8.46 1.94
N PHE A 116 -26.64 -8.97 1.03
CA PHE A 116 -25.93 -10.24 1.20
C PHE A 116 -24.69 -10.12 2.10
N ALA A 117 -24.17 -8.91 2.31
CA ALA A 117 -23.21 -8.67 3.37
C ALA A 117 -23.95 -8.68 4.71
N SER A 118 -23.86 -9.80 5.43
CA SER A 118 -24.11 -9.81 6.86
C SER A 118 -23.35 -8.63 7.47
N LYS A 119 -24.00 -7.88 8.37
CA LYS A 119 -23.27 -7.00 9.30
C LYS A 119 -22.25 -7.92 9.97
N GLN A 120 -21.01 -7.94 9.49
CA GLN A 120 -19.95 -8.48 10.31
C GLN A 120 -19.93 -7.57 11.53
N PRO A 121 -20.26 -8.09 12.72
CA PRO A 121 -20.05 -7.30 13.92
C PRO A 121 -18.60 -6.87 13.86
N VAL A 122 -18.35 -5.56 13.89
CA VAL A 122 -17.00 -5.03 14.01
C VAL A 122 -16.40 -5.83 15.17
N PRO A 123 -15.39 -6.69 14.92
CA PRO A 123 -14.84 -7.50 15.99
C PRO A 123 -14.43 -6.50 17.07
N PRO A 124 -14.81 -6.72 18.34
CA PRO A 124 -14.32 -5.87 19.41
C PRO A 124 -12.82 -5.77 19.23
N LEU A 125 -12.29 -4.53 19.17
CA LEU A 125 -10.90 -4.23 18.87
C LEU A 125 -10.01 -5.26 19.61
N ARG A 126 -9.49 -6.24 18.88
CA ARG A 126 -8.57 -7.23 19.45
C ARG A 126 -7.22 -6.54 19.52
N PHE A 127 -7.00 -5.88 20.64
CA PHE A 127 -5.66 -5.49 21.04
C PHE A 127 -4.83 -6.76 21.17
N LEU A 128 -3.65 -6.78 20.52
CA LEU A 128 -2.74 -7.93 20.54
C LEU A 128 -2.27 -8.28 21.97
N MET A 129 -2.38 -7.34 22.92
CA MET A 129 -2.16 -7.57 24.35
C MET A 129 -3.15 -6.74 25.19
N ALA A 130 -3.46 -7.22 26.40
CA ALA A 130 -4.30 -6.51 27.36
C ALA A 130 -3.64 -5.18 27.76
N ALA A 131 -4.42 -4.09 27.78
CA ALA A 131 -3.94 -2.81 28.27
C ALA A 131 -3.69 -2.91 29.79
N THR A 132 -2.43 -2.85 30.22
CA THR A 132 -2.13 -2.68 31.64
C THR A 132 -2.18 -1.19 31.96
N SER A 133 -3.25 -0.76 32.62
CA SER A 133 -3.33 0.58 33.22
C SER A 133 -2.12 0.76 34.14
N PRO A 134 -1.32 1.84 34.01
CA PRO A 134 -0.34 2.15 35.02
C PRO A 134 -1.10 2.45 36.32
N VAL A 135 -0.92 1.57 37.31
CA VAL A 135 -1.31 1.82 38.69
C VAL A 135 -0.60 3.11 39.11
N GLY A 136 -1.35 4.21 39.13
CA GLY A 136 -0.98 5.37 39.93
C GLY A 136 -0.93 4.89 41.37
N LYS A 137 0.26 4.94 41.98
CA LYS A 137 0.35 4.82 43.44
C LYS A 137 -0.16 6.12 44.06
N PRO A 138 -0.93 6.03 45.16
CA PRO A 138 -1.25 7.20 45.97
C PRO A 138 0.02 7.83 46.58
#